data_AF-A0A485MX91-F1
#
_entry.id   AF-A0A485MX91-F1
#
_cell.length_a   1.000
_cell.length_b   1.000
_cell.length_c   1.000
_cell.angle_alpha   90.00
_cell.angle_beta   90.00
_cell.angle_gamma   90.00
#
_symmetry.space_group_name_H-M   'P 1'
#
loop_
_entity.id
_entity.type
_entity.pdbx_description
1 polymer ?
#
loop_
_entity_poly.entity_id
_entity_poly.type
_entity_poly.pdbx_seq_one_letter_code
_entity_poly.pdbx_strand_id
1 'polypeptide(L)'
;MFSGEKMSAGLNGRYLVCKRKLESKKEALLILSKELDTCQQERDQYKLMANQLRERHQSLKKKYRELIDGDPSLPPEKRKQANLAQLLRDSQDRNTHLGEEIKELQQRLAEVQGDNKLLRMTIAKQRLGDEEIGVRHFAAHEREDLVQQLERAKEQIESLEHDLQASVDELQDVKEERSSYQDKVERLNQELNRILGGHENRLIDVDALCMENRYLQERLKQLHEEVNLLKSNIAKYKNALERRKNSKGQSKSSSSALTGVLSAKQVQDLLSEDHGCSLPATPQSISDLKSLATALLETIHEKNMVIQHQRQTSKILGNRVAELEKKLRTLEVSGLWSLPGGKDTILFGDPAVPTIQRSRSPLLKFIEQPAETKTNSKDGTL
;
A
#
# COMPACT_ATOMS: atom_id res chain seq x y z
N MET A 1 -77.86 40.34 -109.77
CA MET A 1 -77.97 40.01 -108.32
C MET A 1 -77.17 38.75 -107.94
N PHE A 2 -77.19 37.67 -108.71
CA PHE A 2 -76.53 36.38 -108.38
C PHE A 2 -75.00 36.35 -108.15
N SER A 3 -74.22 37.30 -108.68
CA SER A 3 -72.73 37.29 -108.53
C SER A 3 -72.25 37.89 -107.20
N GLY A 4 -72.99 38.88 -106.68
CA GLY A 4 -72.69 39.50 -105.37
C GLY A 4 -72.98 38.56 -104.20
N GLU A 5 -74.03 37.73 -104.31
CA GLU A 5 -74.38 36.74 -103.29
C GLU A 5 -73.36 35.60 -103.20
N LYS A 6 -72.81 35.12 -104.32
CA LYS A 6 -71.75 34.10 -104.33
C LYS A 6 -70.43 34.61 -103.73
N MET A 7 -70.03 35.84 -104.03
CA MET A 7 -68.85 36.45 -103.38
C MET A 7 -69.07 36.67 -101.88
N SER A 8 -70.25 37.16 -101.48
CA SER A 8 -70.63 37.33 -100.07
C SER A 8 -70.61 36.00 -99.31
N ALA A 9 -71.14 34.93 -99.90
CA ALA A 9 -71.09 33.59 -99.30
C ALA A 9 -69.65 33.06 -99.15
N GLY A 10 -68.78 33.29 -100.15
CA GLY A 10 -67.37 32.87 -100.10
C GLY A 10 -66.51 33.68 -99.10
N LEU A 11 -66.81 34.96 -98.91
CA LEU A 11 -66.20 35.80 -97.87
C LEU A 11 -66.67 35.36 -96.46
N ASN A 12 -67.96 35.10 -96.29
CA ASN A 12 -68.51 34.57 -95.03
C ASN A 12 -67.92 33.19 -94.68
N GLY A 13 -67.73 32.30 -95.66
CA GLY A 13 -67.07 31.01 -95.44
C GLY A 13 -65.61 31.14 -94.98
N ARG A 14 -64.82 32.00 -95.66
CA ARG A 14 -63.43 32.29 -95.25
C ARG A 14 -63.35 32.95 -93.88
N TYR A 15 -64.24 33.89 -93.58
CA TYR A 15 -64.34 34.52 -92.25
C TYR A 15 -64.64 33.48 -91.17
N LEU A 16 -65.57 32.53 -91.41
CA LEU A 16 -65.92 31.50 -90.44
C LEU A 16 -64.76 30.52 -90.18
N VAL A 17 -64.01 30.14 -91.21
CA VAL A 17 -62.79 29.32 -91.08
C VAL A 17 -61.71 30.07 -90.30
N CYS A 18 -61.47 31.35 -90.60
CA CYS A 18 -60.53 32.19 -89.85
C CYS A 18 -60.96 32.34 -88.39
N LYS A 19 -62.25 32.55 -88.12
CA LYS A 19 -62.80 32.63 -86.75
C LYS A 19 -62.57 31.33 -85.98
N ARG A 20 -62.88 30.16 -86.57
CA ARG A 20 -62.62 28.86 -85.93
C ARG A 20 -61.14 28.60 -85.68
N LYS A 21 -60.26 28.96 -86.63
CA LYS A 21 -58.80 28.87 -86.45
C LYS A 21 -58.30 29.79 -85.34
N LEU A 22 -58.86 30.99 -85.23
CA LEU A 22 -58.52 31.92 -84.16
C LEU A 22 -58.96 31.37 -82.80
N GLU A 23 -60.19 30.86 -82.69
CA GLU A 23 -60.69 30.26 -81.43
C GLU A 23 -59.86 29.02 -81.05
N SER A 24 -59.56 28.11 -81.98
CA SER A 24 -58.70 26.95 -81.71
C SER A 24 -57.30 27.35 -81.26
N LYS A 25 -56.72 28.44 -81.81
CA LYS A 25 -55.43 28.98 -81.35
C LYS A 25 -55.54 29.62 -79.96
N LYS A 26 -56.63 30.30 -79.63
CA LYS A 26 -56.87 30.83 -78.28
C LYS A 26 -56.99 29.70 -77.27
N GLU A 27 -57.72 28.64 -77.60
CA GLU A 27 -57.85 27.44 -76.76
C GLU A 27 -56.49 26.75 -76.58
N ALA A 28 -55.70 26.58 -77.66
CA ALA A 28 -54.35 26.03 -77.57
C ALA A 28 -53.42 26.88 -76.70
N LEU A 29 -53.48 28.21 -76.82
CA LEU A 29 -52.73 29.12 -75.95
C LEU A 29 -53.16 29.00 -74.49
N LEU A 30 -54.46 28.81 -74.22
CA LEU A 30 -54.97 28.64 -72.87
C LEU A 30 -54.53 27.30 -72.26
N ILE A 31 -54.47 26.23 -73.05
CA ILE A 31 -53.91 24.94 -72.63
C ILE A 31 -52.41 25.10 -72.31
N LEU A 32 -51.63 25.69 -73.22
CA LEU A 32 -50.20 25.92 -73.01
C LEU A 32 -49.91 26.82 -71.81
N SER A 33 -50.74 27.83 -71.56
CA SER A 33 -50.62 28.67 -70.37
C SER A 33 -50.84 27.86 -69.10
N LYS A 34 -51.85 26.99 -69.06
CA LYS A 34 -52.10 26.11 -67.92
C LYS A 34 -50.96 25.12 -67.70
N GLU A 35 -50.46 24.51 -68.78
CA GLU A 35 -49.31 23.60 -68.72
C GLU A 35 -48.05 24.31 -68.21
N LEU A 36 -47.81 25.54 -68.67
CA LEU A 36 -46.70 26.36 -68.18
C LEU A 36 -46.84 26.67 -66.69
N ASP A 37 -48.04 27.03 -66.23
CA ASP A 37 -48.30 27.29 -64.81
C ASP A 37 -48.07 26.03 -63.97
N THR A 38 -48.50 24.86 -64.44
CA THR A 38 -48.23 23.58 -63.76
C THR A 38 -46.74 23.26 -63.71
N CYS A 39 -46.01 23.44 -64.81
CA CYS A 39 -44.56 23.23 -64.82
C CYS A 39 -43.82 24.22 -63.89
N GLN A 40 -44.30 25.46 -63.76
CA GLN A 40 -43.74 26.42 -62.82
C GLN A 40 -43.98 25.99 -61.36
N GLN A 41 -45.20 25.52 -61.05
CA GLN A 41 -45.53 25.00 -59.72
C GLN A 41 -44.67 23.79 -59.36
N GLU A 42 -44.52 22.83 -60.27
CA GLU A 42 -43.67 21.65 -60.08
C GLU A 42 -42.21 22.05 -59.84
N ARG A 43 -41.66 22.95 -60.67
CA ARG A 43 -40.30 23.47 -60.49
C ARG A 43 -40.11 24.10 -59.11
N ASP A 44 -41.06 24.93 -58.67
CA ASP A 44 -40.97 25.64 -57.40
C ASP A 44 -41.10 24.66 -56.22
N GLN A 45 -41.94 23.63 -56.35
CA GLN A 45 -42.03 22.52 -55.40
C GLN A 45 -40.71 21.74 -55.29
N TYR A 46 -40.08 21.38 -56.41
CA TYR A 46 -38.78 20.70 -56.42
C TYR A 46 -37.68 21.56 -55.81
N LYS A 47 -37.67 22.87 -56.09
CA LYS A 47 -36.72 23.81 -55.50
C LYS A 47 -36.87 23.89 -53.98
N LEU A 48 -38.11 23.90 -53.48
CA LEU A 48 -38.39 23.87 -52.05
C LEU A 48 -37.91 22.56 -51.41
N MET A 49 -38.21 21.40 -52.02
CA MET A 49 -37.75 20.10 -51.52
C MET A 49 -36.23 20.01 -51.49
N ALA A 50 -35.54 20.51 -52.52
CA ALA A 50 -34.08 20.54 -52.57
C ALA A 50 -33.49 21.43 -51.45
N ASN A 51 -34.11 22.58 -51.17
CA ASN A 51 -33.71 23.46 -50.07
C ASN A 51 -33.92 22.80 -48.70
N GLN A 52 -35.10 22.18 -48.48
CA GLN A 52 -35.37 21.43 -47.26
C GLN A 52 -34.38 20.28 -47.05
N LEU A 53 -34.04 19.55 -48.12
CA LEU A 53 -33.05 18.48 -48.05
C LEU A 53 -31.66 19.03 -47.71
N ARG A 54 -31.27 20.17 -48.32
CA ARG A 54 -30.00 20.85 -48.04
C ARG A 54 -29.93 21.34 -46.59
N GLU A 55 -30.99 21.93 -46.07
CA GLU A 55 -31.07 22.37 -44.66
C GLU A 55 -30.99 21.20 -43.69
N ARG A 56 -31.74 20.12 -43.94
CA ARG A 56 -31.63 18.88 -43.16
C ARG A 56 -30.21 18.35 -43.17
N HIS A 57 -29.58 18.30 -44.34
CA HIS A 57 -28.21 17.82 -44.47
C HIS A 57 -27.21 18.71 -43.74
N GLN A 58 -27.35 20.05 -43.81
CA GLN A 58 -26.52 21.00 -43.06
C GLN A 58 -26.71 20.88 -41.56
N SER A 59 -27.95 20.78 -41.09
CA SER A 59 -28.27 20.61 -39.66
C SER A 59 -27.69 19.30 -39.11
N LEU A 60 -27.78 18.22 -39.88
CA LEU A 60 -27.24 16.92 -39.53
C LEU A 60 -25.71 16.95 -39.51
N LYS A 61 -25.08 17.57 -40.52
CA LYS A 61 -23.63 17.79 -40.56
C LYS A 61 -23.14 18.60 -39.36
N LYS A 62 -23.91 19.61 -38.92
CA LYS A 62 -23.60 20.39 -37.72
C LYS A 62 -23.68 19.53 -36.45
N LYS A 63 -24.74 18.74 -36.28
CA LYS A 63 -24.87 17.81 -35.15
C LYS A 63 -23.75 16.77 -35.09
N TYR A 64 -23.37 16.18 -36.23
CA TYR A 64 -22.25 15.25 -36.29
C TYR A 64 -20.93 15.91 -35.95
N ARG A 65 -20.71 17.15 -36.38
CA ARG A 65 -19.51 17.91 -36.02
C ARG A 65 -19.46 18.19 -34.51
N GLU A 66 -20.58 18.58 -33.89
CA GLU A 66 -20.66 18.79 -32.43
C GLU A 66 -20.39 17.49 -31.65
N LEU A 67 -20.91 16.35 -32.12
CA LEU A 67 -20.66 15.03 -31.52
C LEU A 67 -19.20 14.57 -31.62
N ILE A 68 -18.53 14.87 -32.73
CA ILE A 68 -17.15 14.46 -32.97
C ILE A 68 -16.17 15.42 -32.28
N ASP A 69 -16.43 16.72 -32.34
CA ASP A 69 -15.46 17.75 -31.96
C ASP A 69 -15.67 18.32 -30.55
N GLY A 70 -16.81 18.11 -29.86
CA GLY A 70 -17.01 18.61 -28.49
C GLY A 70 -16.72 20.12 -28.28
N ASP A 71 -16.52 20.55 -27.04
CA ASP A 71 -16.20 21.95 -26.70
C ASP A 71 -14.87 22.40 -27.35
N PRO A 72 -14.85 23.45 -28.22
CA PRO A 72 -13.65 23.91 -28.91
C PRO A 72 -12.49 24.35 -28.00
N SER A 73 -12.76 24.60 -26.71
CA SER A 73 -11.77 25.08 -25.74
C SER A 73 -10.72 24.04 -25.30
N LEU A 74 -10.98 22.75 -25.52
CA LEU A 74 -10.15 21.64 -25.02
C LEU A 74 -9.30 20.99 -26.13
N PRO A 75 -8.16 20.34 -25.81
CA PRO A 75 -7.40 19.56 -26.78
C PRO A 75 -8.17 18.33 -27.29
N PRO A 76 -7.95 17.87 -28.55
CA PRO A 76 -8.73 16.81 -29.19
C PRO A 76 -8.71 15.46 -28.45
N GLU A 77 -7.63 15.16 -27.72
CA GLU A 77 -7.52 13.95 -26.90
C GLU A 77 -8.43 13.99 -25.67
N LYS A 78 -8.51 15.15 -24.99
CA LYS A 78 -9.36 15.33 -23.80
C LYS A 78 -10.85 15.36 -24.15
N ARG A 79 -11.21 15.80 -25.37
CA ARG A 79 -12.60 15.82 -25.85
C ARG A 79 -13.16 14.44 -26.15
N LYS A 80 -12.39 13.58 -26.83
CA LYS A 80 -12.79 12.18 -27.08
C LYS A 80 -13.01 11.43 -25.76
N GLN A 81 -12.16 11.69 -24.77
CA GLN A 81 -12.29 11.10 -23.44
C GLN A 81 -13.52 11.63 -22.69
N ALA A 82 -13.82 12.93 -22.78
CA ALA A 82 -15.02 13.52 -22.18
C ALA A 82 -16.33 13.01 -22.82
N ASN A 83 -16.38 12.89 -24.15
CA ASN A 83 -17.55 12.37 -24.87
C ASN A 83 -17.77 10.87 -24.58
N LEU A 84 -16.70 10.08 -24.52
CA LEU A 84 -16.79 8.67 -24.12
C LEU A 84 -17.29 8.54 -22.67
N ALA A 85 -16.75 9.35 -21.74
CA ALA A 85 -17.21 9.36 -20.37
C ALA A 85 -18.69 9.74 -20.24
N GLN A 86 -19.16 10.73 -21.02
CA GLN A 86 -20.57 11.09 -21.06
C GLN A 86 -21.44 9.96 -21.62
N LEU A 87 -21.02 9.32 -22.73
CA LEU A 87 -21.76 8.20 -23.31
C LEU A 87 -21.83 7.00 -22.36
N LEU A 88 -20.76 6.73 -21.61
CA LEU A 88 -20.74 5.69 -20.58
C LEU A 88 -21.68 6.02 -19.43
N ARG A 89 -21.72 7.28 -18.96
CA ARG A 89 -22.68 7.73 -17.95
C ARG A 89 -24.11 7.59 -18.44
N ASP A 90 -24.43 8.11 -19.62
CA ASP A 90 -25.77 7.99 -20.21
C ASP A 90 -26.18 6.52 -20.40
N SER A 91 -25.24 5.64 -20.74
CA SER A 91 -25.48 4.20 -20.86
C SER A 91 -25.74 3.55 -19.49
N GLN A 92 -24.97 3.92 -18.47
CA GLN A 92 -25.17 3.49 -17.09
C GLN A 92 -26.54 3.96 -16.57
N ASP A 93 -26.90 5.23 -16.78
CA ASP A 93 -28.18 5.80 -16.34
C ASP A 93 -29.37 5.08 -17.02
N ARG A 94 -29.27 4.83 -18.35
CA ARG A 94 -30.29 4.03 -19.07
C ARG A 94 -30.40 2.62 -18.50
N ASN A 95 -29.29 1.96 -18.21
CA ASN A 95 -29.31 0.63 -17.61
C ASN A 95 -29.91 0.65 -16.19
N THR A 96 -29.66 1.69 -15.40
CA THR A 96 -30.30 1.83 -14.08
C THR A 96 -31.81 2.00 -14.21
N HIS A 97 -32.26 2.84 -15.15
CA HIS A 97 -33.69 3.08 -15.38
C HIS A 97 -34.40 1.82 -15.89
N LEU A 98 -33.82 1.11 -16.86
CA LEU A 98 -34.34 -0.18 -17.32
C LEU A 98 -34.37 -1.21 -16.18
N GLY A 99 -33.39 -1.18 -15.28
CA GLY A 99 -33.38 -2.02 -14.08
C GLY A 99 -34.53 -1.70 -13.13
N GLU A 100 -34.89 -0.43 -12.98
CA GLU A 100 -36.07 0.01 -12.21
C GLU A 100 -37.38 -0.41 -12.88
N GLU A 101 -37.50 -0.23 -14.20
CA GLU A 101 -38.68 -0.67 -14.97
C GLU A 101 -38.88 -2.19 -14.86
N ILE A 102 -37.81 -2.98 -14.94
CA ILE A 102 -37.88 -4.44 -14.76
C ILE A 102 -38.41 -4.78 -13.37
N LYS A 103 -37.93 -4.11 -12.32
CA LYS A 103 -38.41 -4.32 -10.94
C LYS A 103 -39.89 -3.96 -10.80
N GLU A 104 -40.32 -2.83 -11.37
CA GLU A 104 -41.72 -2.40 -11.36
C GLU A 104 -42.62 -3.40 -12.11
N LEU A 105 -42.18 -3.87 -13.28
CA LEU A 105 -42.90 -4.88 -14.05
C LEU A 105 -42.98 -6.23 -13.31
N GLN A 106 -41.90 -6.65 -12.64
CA GLN A 106 -41.89 -7.85 -11.80
C GLN A 106 -42.87 -7.73 -10.63
N GLN A 107 -42.91 -6.57 -9.97
CA GLN A 107 -43.87 -6.31 -8.90
C GLN A 107 -45.31 -6.37 -9.42
N ARG A 108 -45.62 -5.68 -10.52
CA ARG A 108 -46.96 -5.71 -11.14
C ARG A 108 -47.36 -7.13 -11.56
N LEU A 109 -46.42 -7.91 -12.07
CA LEU A 109 -46.67 -9.30 -12.41
C LEU A 109 -47.04 -10.12 -11.16
N ALA A 110 -46.32 -9.95 -10.06
CA ALA A 110 -46.61 -10.62 -8.79
C ALA A 110 -47.99 -10.24 -8.22
N GLU A 111 -48.34 -8.95 -8.27
CA GLU A 111 -49.65 -8.44 -7.86
C GLU A 111 -50.78 -9.07 -8.69
N VAL A 112 -50.68 -9.02 -10.02
CA VAL A 112 -51.67 -9.62 -10.93
C VAL A 112 -51.78 -11.13 -10.76
N GLN A 113 -50.68 -11.84 -10.50
CA GLN A 113 -50.69 -13.27 -10.20
C GLN A 113 -51.41 -13.56 -8.87
N GLY A 114 -51.18 -12.74 -7.85
CA GLY A 114 -51.90 -12.80 -6.57
C GLY A 114 -53.41 -12.59 -6.76
N ASP A 115 -53.78 -11.56 -7.50
CA ASP A 115 -55.19 -11.26 -7.83
C ASP A 115 -55.82 -12.41 -8.63
N ASN A 116 -55.10 -12.99 -9.59
CA ASN A 116 -55.60 -14.13 -10.36
C ASN A 116 -55.84 -15.35 -9.48
N LYS A 117 -54.97 -15.61 -8.50
CA LYS A 117 -55.14 -16.68 -7.51
C LYS A 117 -56.38 -16.45 -6.65
N LEU A 118 -56.57 -15.22 -6.16
CA LEU A 118 -57.76 -14.84 -5.40
C LEU A 118 -59.03 -14.96 -6.23
N LEU A 119 -59.04 -14.47 -7.48
CA LEU A 119 -60.18 -14.60 -8.39
C LEU A 119 -60.52 -16.06 -8.67
N ARG A 120 -59.52 -16.92 -8.91
CA ARG A 120 -59.74 -18.37 -9.07
C ARG A 120 -60.37 -18.99 -7.82
N MET A 121 -59.89 -18.61 -6.63
CA MET A 121 -60.46 -19.05 -5.36
C MET A 121 -61.91 -18.56 -5.19
N THR A 122 -62.20 -17.30 -5.50
CA THR A 122 -63.54 -16.71 -5.40
C THR A 122 -64.50 -17.36 -6.39
N ILE A 123 -64.07 -17.60 -7.64
CA ILE A 123 -64.88 -18.30 -8.65
C ILE A 123 -65.14 -19.74 -8.20
N ALA A 124 -64.15 -20.43 -7.63
CA ALA A 124 -64.33 -21.78 -7.08
C ALA A 124 -65.36 -21.78 -5.94
N LYS A 125 -65.25 -20.84 -4.99
CA LYS A 125 -66.22 -20.63 -3.89
C LYS A 125 -67.64 -20.37 -4.41
N GLN A 126 -67.80 -19.47 -5.38
CA GLN A 126 -69.10 -19.12 -5.95
C GLN A 126 -69.75 -20.25 -6.77
N ARG A 127 -68.93 -21.10 -7.42
CA ARG A 127 -69.44 -22.21 -8.24
C ARG A 127 -69.82 -23.45 -7.44
N LEU A 128 -69.20 -23.65 -6.26
CA LEU A 128 -69.37 -24.87 -5.47
C LEU A 128 -70.22 -24.66 -4.20
N GLY A 129 -70.48 -23.42 -3.79
CA GLY A 129 -71.06 -23.16 -2.47
C GLY A 129 -70.07 -23.50 -1.36
N ASP A 130 -70.38 -23.13 -0.11
CA ASP A 130 -69.48 -23.32 1.04
C ASP A 130 -69.26 -24.79 1.47
N GLU A 131 -69.78 -25.75 0.71
CA GLU A 131 -69.57 -27.18 0.92
C GLU A 131 -68.70 -27.72 -0.22
N GLU A 132 -67.52 -28.25 0.14
CA GLU A 132 -66.65 -29.05 -0.75
C GLU A 132 -65.82 -28.35 -1.83
N ILE A 133 -65.14 -27.26 -1.48
CA ILE A 133 -63.98 -26.78 -2.27
C ILE A 133 -62.81 -27.74 -2.05
N GLY A 134 -62.80 -28.87 -2.78
CA GLY A 134 -61.64 -29.76 -2.75
C GLY A 134 -61.83 -31.13 -3.38
N VAL A 135 -63.06 -31.63 -3.54
CA VAL A 135 -63.25 -33.02 -4.00
C VAL A 135 -63.35 -33.09 -5.52
N ARG A 136 -62.26 -32.76 -6.23
CA ARG A 136 -61.99 -33.50 -7.47
C ARG A 136 -61.70 -34.93 -7.04
N HIS A 137 -62.63 -35.85 -7.25
CA HIS A 137 -62.46 -37.28 -7.00
C HIS A 137 -61.39 -37.87 -7.95
N PHE A 138 -60.12 -37.56 -7.68
CA PHE A 138 -59.03 -38.43 -8.07
C PHE A 138 -59.21 -39.77 -7.33
N ALA A 139 -58.89 -40.87 -7.99
CA ALA A 139 -58.91 -42.16 -7.32
C ALA A 139 -57.90 -42.12 -6.16
N ALA A 140 -58.20 -42.81 -5.05
CA ALA A 140 -57.40 -42.73 -3.83
C ALA A 140 -55.90 -43.01 -4.06
N HIS A 141 -55.60 -43.94 -4.99
CA HIS A 141 -54.24 -44.28 -5.38
C HIS A 141 -53.50 -43.16 -6.12
N GLU A 142 -54.16 -42.41 -7.02
CA GLU A 142 -53.53 -41.28 -7.72
C GLU A 142 -53.18 -40.14 -6.76
N ARG A 143 -54.02 -39.93 -5.73
CA ARG A 143 -53.75 -38.96 -4.68
C ARG A 143 -52.57 -39.41 -3.81
N GLU A 144 -52.54 -40.68 -3.46
CA GLU A 144 -51.47 -41.27 -2.66
C GLU A 144 -50.13 -41.20 -3.40
N ASP A 145 -50.09 -41.52 -4.70
CA ASP A 145 -48.89 -41.40 -5.53
C ASP A 145 -48.37 -39.95 -5.60
N LEU A 146 -49.27 -38.98 -5.77
CA LEU A 146 -48.93 -37.56 -5.77
C LEU A 146 -48.43 -37.09 -4.39
N VAL A 147 -49.03 -37.55 -3.30
CA VAL A 147 -48.58 -37.25 -1.94
C VAL A 147 -47.19 -37.82 -1.71
N GLN A 148 -46.94 -39.08 -2.08
CA GLN A 148 -45.62 -39.68 -1.97
C GLN A 148 -44.57 -38.96 -2.84
N GLN A 149 -44.94 -38.49 -4.04
CA GLN A 149 -44.03 -37.68 -4.86
C GLN A 149 -43.71 -36.34 -4.19
N LEU A 150 -44.69 -35.70 -3.57
CA LEU A 150 -44.49 -34.45 -2.82
C LEU A 150 -43.64 -34.65 -1.57
N GLU A 151 -43.84 -35.75 -0.84
CA GLU A 151 -43.02 -36.11 0.33
C GLU A 151 -41.56 -36.35 -0.07
N ARG A 152 -41.32 -37.16 -1.11
CA ARG A 152 -39.97 -37.37 -1.64
C ARG A 152 -39.32 -36.06 -2.12
N ALA A 153 -40.09 -35.21 -2.80
CA ALA A 153 -39.58 -33.91 -3.24
C ALA A 153 -39.24 -32.98 -2.07
N LYS A 154 -40.04 -33.00 -0.99
CA LYS A 154 -39.75 -32.25 0.24
C LYS A 154 -38.49 -32.76 0.93
N GLU A 155 -38.35 -34.07 1.11
CA GLU A 155 -37.14 -34.68 1.68
C GLU A 155 -35.90 -34.32 0.85
N GLN A 156 -36.01 -34.31 -0.48
CA GLN A 156 -34.94 -33.85 -1.37
C GLN A 156 -34.62 -32.38 -1.16
N ILE A 157 -35.62 -31.50 -1.05
CA ILE A 157 -35.41 -30.08 -0.78
C ILE A 157 -34.70 -29.89 0.57
N GLU A 158 -35.17 -30.55 1.63
CA GLU A 158 -34.57 -30.47 2.97
C GLU A 158 -33.11 -30.96 2.95
N SER A 159 -32.81 -32.05 2.24
CA SER A 159 -31.43 -32.52 2.07
C SER A 159 -30.54 -31.50 1.34
N LEU A 160 -31.04 -30.89 0.27
CA LEU A 160 -30.30 -29.88 -0.49
C LEU A 160 -30.13 -28.58 0.29
N GLU A 161 -31.09 -28.20 1.13
CA GLU A 161 -30.98 -27.06 2.05
C GLU A 161 -29.88 -27.31 3.09
N HIS A 162 -29.80 -28.53 3.64
CA HIS A 162 -28.71 -28.91 4.53
C HIS A 162 -27.35 -28.92 3.83
N ASP A 163 -27.24 -29.49 2.63
CA ASP A 163 -25.99 -29.50 1.85
C ASP A 163 -25.55 -28.07 1.46
N LEU A 164 -26.52 -27.22 1.10
CA LEU A 164 -26.26 -25.81 0.82
C LEU A 164 -25.74 -25.09 2.07
N GLN A 165 -26.36 -25.31 3.23
CA GLN A 165 -25.91 -24.71 4.48
C GLN A 165 -24.48 -25.16 4.83
N ALA A 166 -24.18 -26.46 4.71
CA ALA A 166 -22.82 -26.97 4.92
C ALA A 166 -21.81 -26.33 3.96
N SER A 167 -22.16 -26.18 2.69
CA SER A 167 -21.31 -25.51 1.69
C SER A 167 -21.10 -24.00 1.99
N VAL A 168 -22.11 -23.34 2.56
CA VAL A 168 -22.02 -21.93 2.98
C VAL A 168 -21.08 -21.78 4.18
N ASP A 169 -21.15 -22.70 5.13
CA ASP A 169 -20.27 -22.72 6.30
C ASP A 169 -18.81 -22.98 5.87
N GLU A 170 -18.56 -23.96 5.00
CA GLU A 170 -17.23 -24.19 4.40
C GLU A 170 -16.69 -22.98 3.64
N LEU A 171 -17.56 -22.29 2.88
CA LEU A 171 -17.18 -21.06 2.18
C LEU A 171 -16.80 -19.94 3.15
N GLN A 172 -17.47 -19.86 4.30
CA GLN A 172 -17.18 -18.87 5.33
C GLN A 172 -15.80 -19.14 5.95
N ASP A 173 -15.49 -20.39 6.28
CA ASP A 173 -14.17 -20.81 6.78
C ASP A 173 -13.07 -20.44 5.78
N VAL A 174 -13.25 -20.76 4.49
CA VAL A 174 -12.27 -20.41 3.44
C VAL A 174 -12.11 -18.90 3.28
N LYS A 175 -13.18 -18.10 3.45
CA LYS A 175 -13.08 -16.63 3.42
C LYS A 175 -12.26 -16.10 4.59
N GLU A 176 -12.44 -16.66 5.77
CA GLU A 176 -11.68 -16.29 6.98
C GLU A 176 -10.21 -16.67 6.84
N GLU A 177 -9.92 -17.88 6.34
CA GLU A 177 -8.56 -18.29 5.99
C GLU A 177 -7.93 -17.33 4.98
N ARG A 178 -8.64 -17.00 3.89
CA ARG A 178 -8.18 -16.04 2.89
C ARG A 178 -7.87 -14.67 3.50
N SER A 179 -8.73 -14.18 4.39
CA SER A 179 -8.50 -12.92 5.12
C SER A 179 -7.22 -12.99 5.95
N SER A 180 -7.01 -14.10 6.67
CA SER A 180 -5.80 -14.30 7.47
C SER A 180 -4.51 -14.34 6.62
N TYR A 181 -4.58 -14.94 5.43
CA TYR A 181 -3.47 -14.95 4.48
C TYR A 181 -3.23 -13.58 3.87
N GLN A 182 -4.29 -12.82 3.59
CA GLN A 182 -4.19 -11.45 3.12
C GLN A 182 -3.50 -10.55 4.16
N ASP A 183 -3.91 -10.62 5.43
CA ASP A 183 -3.25 -9.91 6.54
C ASP A 183 -1.78 -10.31 6.70
N LYS A 184 -1.46 -11.59 6.48
CA LYS A 184 -0.09 -12.09 6.52
C LYS A 184 0.73 -11.50 5.36
N VAL A 185 0.18 -11.47 4.15
CA VAL A 185 0.82 -10.86 2.97
C VAL A 185 1.02 -9.36 3.20
N GLU A 186 0.03 -8.65 3.72
CA GLU A 186 0.13 -7.23 4.03
C GLU A 186 1.22 -6.94 5.06
N ARG A 187 1.28 -7.71 6.16
CA ARG A 187 2.36 -7.58 7.15
C ARG A 187 3.73 -7.87 6.56
N LEU A 188 3.86 -8.96 5.80
CA LEU A 188 5.13 -9.29 5.14
C LEU A 188 5.54 -8.22 4.12
N ASN A 189 4.58 -7.68 3.38
CA ASN A 189 4.82 -6.60 2.43
C ASN A 189 5.21 -5.31 3.16
N GLN A 190 4.62 -5.00 4.32
CA GLN A 190 5.06 -3.88 5.16
C GLN A 190 6.51 -4.09 5.65
N GLU A 191 6.86 -5.27 6.15
CA GLU A 191 8.24 -5.57 6.56
C GLU A 191 9.21 -5.53 5.38
N LEU A 192 8.81 -6.07 4.23
CA LEU A 192 9.59 -6.03 3.01
C LEU A 192 9.79 -4.59 2.53
N ASN A 193 8.74 -3.76 2.57
CA ASN A 193 8.83 -2.35 2.24
C ASN A 193 9.67 -1.57 3.26
N ARG A 194 9.69 -1.94 4.54
CA ARG A 194 10.62 -1.36 5.53
C ARG A 194 12.08 -1.73 5.21
N ILE A 195 12.33 -2.95 4.73
CA ILE A 195 13.68 -3.40 4.34
C ILE A 195 14.11 -2.76 3.01
N LEU A 196 13.23 -2.80 2.00
CA LEU A 196 13.50 -2.34 0.62
C LEU A 196 13.43 -0.82 0.48
N GLY A 197 12.55 -0.14 1.23
CA GLY A 197 12.49 1.31 1.32
C GLY A 197 13.68 1.92 2.08
N GLY A 198 14.54 1.06 2.65
CA GLY A 198 15.59 1.46 3.57
C GLY A 198 15.00 1.99 4.87
N HIS A 199 15.78 1.93 5.94
CA HIS A 199 15.49 2.72 7.13
C HIS A 199 15.51 4.21 6.74
N GLU A 200 14.35 4.81 6.46
CA GLU A 200 14.24 6.24 6.13
C GLU A 200 14.83 7.15 7.24
N ASN A 201 15.10 6.63 8.44
CA ASN A 201 15.80 7.35 9.52
C ASN A 201 17.03 6.63 10.10
N ARG A 202 17.59 5.61 9.44
CA ARG A 202 18.86 5.01 9.84
C ARG A 202 19.58 4.42 8.64
N LEU A 203 20.18 5.29 7.84
CA LEU A 203 21.23 4.89 6.92
C LEU A 203 22.17 3.93 7.67
N ILE A 204 22.25 2.69 7.20
CA ILE A 204 23.26 1.76 7.69
C ILE A 204 24.58 2.39 7.28
N ASP A 205 25.30 2.93 8.25
CA ASP A 205 26.64 3.46 8.06
C ASP A 205 27.56 2.28 7.77
N VAL A 206 27.65 1.94 6.48
CA VAL A 206 28.47 0.85 5.97
C VAL A 206 29.93 1.08 6.37
N ASP A 207 30.38 2.33 6.44
CA ASP A 207 31.74 2.66 6.87
C ASP A 207 31.94 2.35 8.36
N ALA A 208 30.97 2.65 9.24
CA ALA A 208 31.02 2.26 10.64
C ALA A 208 31.05 0.73 10.81
N LEU A 209 30.22 -0.01 10.07
CA LEU A 209 30.23 -1.47 10.10
C LEU A 209 31.53 -2.06 9.54
N CYS A 210 32.08 -1.49 8.47
CA CYS A 210 33.38 -1.89 7.93
C CYS A 210 34.52 -1.61 8.91
N MET A 211 34.48 -0.48 9.62
CA MET A 211 35.45 -0.17 10.68
C MET A 211 35.33 -1.12 11.87
N GLU A 212 34.11 -1.42 12.33
CA GLU A 212 33.87 -2.39 13.40
C GLU A 212 34.34 -3.78 13.00
N ASN A 213 34.01 -4.24 11.80
CA ASN A 213 34.45 -5.53 11.29
C ASN A 213 35.98 -5.62 11.21
N ARG A 214 36.63 -4.56 10.69
CA ARG A 214 38.10 -4.47 10.65
C ARG A 214 38.73 -4.49 12.05
N TYR A 215 38.17 -3.73 12.98
CA TYR A 215 38.62 -3.71 14.37
C TYR A 215 38.47 -5.07 15.06
N LEU A 216 37.32 -5.73 14.89
CA LEU A 216 37.08 -7.06 15.45
C LEU A 216 38.02 -8.11 14.84
N GLN A 217 38.30 -8.04 13.54
CA GLN A 217 39.29 -8.91 12.89
C GLN A 217 40.70 -8.70 13.45
N GLU A 218 41.13 -7.44 13.62
CA GLU A 218 42.43 -7.12 14.24
C GLU A 218 42.48 -7.58 15.70
N ARG A 219 41.38 -7.43 16.45
CA ARG A 219 41.29 -7.89 17.83
C ARG A 219 41.37 -9.42 17.94
N LEU A 220 40.69 -10.14 17.05
CA LEU A 220 40.77 -11.59 16.97
C LEU A 220 42.20 -12.05 16.62
N LYS A 221 42.86 -11.35 15.69
CA LYS A 221 44.25 -11.65 15.33
C LYS A 221 45.20 -11.46 16.53
N GLN A 222 45.07 -10.36 17.26
CA GLN A 222 45.85 -10.11 18.49
C GLN A 222 45.63 -11.23 19.53
N LEU A 223 44.38 -11.60 19.80
CA LEU A 223 44.07 -12.69 20.74
C LEU A 223 44.66 -14.02 20.27
N HIS A 224 44.66 -14.29 18.96
CA HIS A 224 45.26 -15.50 18.41
C HIS A 224 46.79 -15.51 18.60
N GLU A 225 47.45 -14.38 18.39
CA GLU A 225 48.89 -14.20 18.65
C GLU A 225 49.22 -14.38 20.15
N GLU A 226 48.43 -13.79 21.05
CA GLU A 226 48.57 -13.98 22.50
C GLU A 226 48.41 -15.44 22.92
N VAL A 227 47.40 -16.13 22.41
CA VAL A 227 47.19 -17.56 22.66
C VAL A 227 48.38 -18.38 22.16
N ASN A 228 48.92 -18.07 20.99
CA ASN A 228 50.09 -18.77 20.45
C ASN A 228 51.36 -18.50 21.28
N LEU A 229 51.54 -17.27 21.75
CA LEU A 229 52.64 -16.92 22.65
C LEU A 229 52.52 -17.66 23.99
N LEU A 230 51.33 -17.70 24.58
CA LEU A 230 51.06 -18.44 25.81
C LEU A 230 51.27 -19.93 25.63
N LYS A 231 50.82 -20.52 24.51
CA LYS A 231 51.10 -21.93 24.18
C LYS A 231 52.59 -22.21 24.09
N SER A 232 53.35 -21.33 23.42
CA SER A 232 54.82 -21.44 23.33
C SER A 232 55.47 -21.33 24.71
N ASN A 233 55.03 -20.39 25.54
CA ASN A 233 55.54 -20.22 26.90
C ASN A 233 55.22 -21.43 27.80
N ILE A 234 53.99 -21.95 27.74
CA ILE A 234 53.61 -23.19 28.43
C ILE A 234 54.49 -24.35 27.97
N ALA A 235 54.75 -24.49 26.67
CA ALA A 235 55.63 -25.53 26.15
C ALA A 235 57.08 -25.37 26.67
N LYS A 236 57.61 -24.14 26.70
CA LYS A 236 58.92 -23.83 27.29
C LYS A 236 58.99 -24.18 28.77
N TYR A 237 57.98 -23.79 29.56
CA TYR A 237 57.93 -24.11 30.99
C TYR A 237 57.77 -25.61 31.25
N LYS A 238 56.94 -26.32 30.48
CA LYS A 238 56.84 -27.79 30.54
C LYS A 238 58.19 -28.44 30.23
N ASN A 239 58.87 -28.00 29.18
CA ASN A 239 60.20 -28.53 28.82
C ASN A 239 61.25 -28.25 29.89
N ALA A 240 61.26 -27.06 30.50
CA ALA A 240 62.16 -26.71 31.61
C ALA A 240 61.86 -27.54 32.87
N LEU A 241 60.58 -27.79 33.16
CA LEU A 241 60.14 -28.62 34.28
C LEU A 241 60.54 -30.09 34.08
N GLU A 242 60.33 -30.65 32.89
CA GLU A 242 60.74 -32.02 32.56
C GLU A 242 62.26 -32.17 32.56
N ARG A 243 63.02 -31.17 32.10
CA ARG A 243 64.49 -31.15 32.22
C ARG A 243 64.96 -31.17 33.68
N ARG A 244 64.26 -30.47 34.60
CA ARG A 244 64.53 -30.54 36.05
C ARG A 244 64.10 -31.86 36.69
N LYS A 245 63.00 -32.45 36.23
CA LYS A 245 62.53 -33.76 36.70
C LYS A 245 63.48 -34.88 36.28
N ASN A 246 64.04 -34.80 35.08
CA ASN A 246 65.03 -35.75 34.57
C ASN A 246 66.45 -35.50 35.08
N SER A 247 66.73 -34.33 35.68
CA SER A 247 68.02 -34.06 36.36
C SER A 247 68.08 -34.57 37.81
N LYS A 248 67.03 -35.23 38.33
CA LYS A 248 67.03 -35.86 39.67
C LYS A 248 67.88 -37.13 39.78
N GLY A 249 68.62 -37.50 38.73
CA GLY A 249 69.55 -38.65 38.74
C GLY A 249 70.91 -38.40 39.41
N GLN A 250 71.31 -37.15 39.69
CA GLN A 250 72.61 -36.88 40.30
C GLN A 250 72.60 -35.53 41.04
N SER A 251 72.50 -35.58 42.37
CA SER A 251 73.27 -34.75 43.32
C SER A 251 72.54 -34.67 44.66
N LYS A 252 73.09 -35.35 45.67
CA LYS A 252 72.91 -35.00 47.08
C LYS A 252 73.78 -33.78 47.34
N SER A 253 73.17 -32.61 47.53
CA SER A 253 73.82 -31.48 48.20
C SER A 253 72.76 -30.57 48.80
N SER A 254 72.75 -30.54 50.13
CA SER A 254 72.04 -29.58 50.96
C SER A 254 72.59 -28.17 50.72
N SER A 255 71.93 -27.39 49.87
CA SER A 255 71.95 -25.92 49.98
C SER A 255 70.65 -25.40 49.40
N SER A 256 69.95 -24.58 50.17
CA SER A 256 68.76 -23.83 49.77
C SER A 256 69.13 -22.89 48.62
N ALA A 257 69.01 -23.39 47.40
CA ALA A 257 69.32 -22.65 46.20
C ALA A 257 68.27 -21.53 46.00
N LEU A 258 68.70 -20.29 46.23
CA LEU A 258 68.04 -19.03 45.90
C LEU A 258 67.94 -18.79 44.36
N THR A 259 67.77 -19.85 43.57
CA THR A 259 67.68 -19.81 42.10
C THR A 259 66.25 -20.02 41.58
N GLY A 260 65.25 -19.76 42.43
CA GLY A 260 63.85 -19.65 42.04
C GLY A 260 63.50 -18.19 41.72
N VAL A 261 62.63 -17.98 40.72
CA VAL A 261 62.00 -16.67 40.48
C VAL A 261 61.33 -16.23 41.79
N LEU A 262 61.94 -15.27 42.48
CA LEU A 262 61.42 -14.72 43.73
C LEU A 262 60.13 -13.97 43.40
N SER A 263 59.04 -14.33 44.07
CA SER A 263 57.79 -13.58 44.01
C SER A 263 58.01 -12.16 44.53
N ALA A 264 57.28 -11.18 44.00
CA ALA A 264 57.35 -9.79 44.47
C ALA A 264 57.14 -9.66 46.00
N LYS A 265 56.35 -10.56 46.61
CA LYS A 265 56.22 -10.66 48.07
C LYS A 265 57.48 -11.15 48.77
N GLN A 266 58.19 -12.12 48.20
CA GLN A 266 59.42 -12.68 48.76
C GLN A 266 60.60 -11.70 48.66
N VAL A 267 60.63 -10.89 47.59
CA VAL A 267 61.59 -9.79 47.46
C VAL A 267 61.28 -8.68 48.46
N GLN A 268 60.00 -8.37 48.67
CA GLN A 268 59.58 -7.38 49.66
C GLN A 268 59.94 -7.83 51.08
N ASP A 269 59.61 -9.08 51.46
CA ASP A 269 59.86 -9.64 52.79
C ASP A 269 61.37 -9.66 53.12
N LEU A 270 62.24 -9.99 52.14
CA LEU A 270 63.70 -9.95 52.29
C LEU A 270 64.27 -8.53 52.46
N LEU A 271 63.62 -7.51 51.89
CA LEU A 271 64.04 -6.11 52.00
C LEU A 271 63.48 -5.42 53.26
N SER A 272 62.43 -5.97 53.88
CA SER A 272 61.81 -5.42 55.10
C SER A 272 62.28 -6.05 56.40
N GLU A 273 63.20 -7.04 56.38
CA GLU A 273 63.89 -7.47 57.59
C GLU A 273 64.86 -6.36 58.07
N ASP A 274 64.45 -5.68 59.15
CA ASP A 274 65.08 -4.50 59.77
C ASP A 274 66.37 -4.84 60.54
N HIS A 275 67.20 -5.73 59.99
CA HIS A 275 68.52 -6.06 60.51
C HIS A 275 69.52 -5.66 59.45
N GLY A 276 70.40 -4.70 59.78
CA GLY A 276 71.50 -4.25 58.94
C GLY A 276 72.34 -5.45 58.48
N CYS A 277 71.98 -6.01 57.34
CA CYS A 277 72.51 -7.28 56.88
C CYS A 277 73.77 -6.99 56.07
N SER A 278 74.92 -7.02 56.75
CA SER A 278 76.20 -7.18 56.08
C SER A 278 76.21 -8.58 55.45
N LEU A 279 75.66 -8.70 54.24
CA LEU A 279 75.85 -9.87 53.42
C LEU A 279 77.37 -10.13 53.36
N PRO A 280 77.85 -11.35 53.68
CA PRO A 280 79.26 -11.65 53.54
C PRO A 280 79.65 -11.34 52.09
N ALA A 281 80.74 -10.59 51.88
CA ALA A 281 81.25 -10.20 50.56
C ALA A 281 81.85 -11.42 49.83
N THR A 282 81.09 -12.49 49.73
CA THR A 282 81.41 -13.65 48.91
C THR A 282 81.15 -13.27 47.45
N PRO A 283 81.95 -13.77 46.50
CA PRO A 283 81.75 -13.49 45.09
C PRO A 283 80.35 -13.88 44.59
N GLN A 284 79.71 -14.85 45.25
CA GLN A 284 78.34 -15.28 44.94
C GLN A 284 77.28 -14.25 45.36
N SER A 285 77.34 -13.71 46.59
CA SER A 285 76.36 -12.70 47.05
C SER A 285 76.43 -11.41 46.23
N ILE A 286 77.65 -11.03 45.81
CA ILE A 286 77.88 -9.89 44.92
C ILE A 286 77.31 -10.17 43.53
N SER A 287 77.42 -11.40 43.01
CA SER A 287 76.82 -11.80 41.73
C SER A 287 75.29 -11.78 41.78
N ASP A 288 74.70 -12.29 42.87
CA ASP A 288 73.25 -12.34 43.05
C ASP A 288 72.65 -10.92 43.22
N LEU A 289 73.33 -10.05 43.98
CA LEU A 289 72.95 -8.64 44.10
C LEU A 289 73.06 -7.89 42.76
N LYS A 290 74.13 -8.14 41.99
CA LYS A 290 74.28 -7.57 40.64
C LYS A 290 73.14 -8.03 39.72
N SER A 291 72.82 -9.32 39.75
CA SER A 291 71.70 -9.90 38.99
C SER A 291 70.36 -9.25 39.35
N LEU A 292 70.07 -9.12 40.64
CA LEU A 292 68.87 -8.44 41.14
C LEU A 292 68.82 -6.98 40.71
N ALA A 293 69.94 -6.25 40.82
CA ALA A 293 70.04 -4.86 40.39
C ALA A 293 69.80 -4.70 38.89
N THR A 294 70.36 -5.59 38.05
CA THR A 294 70.05 -5.61 36.61
C THR A 294 68.58 -5.91 36.33
N ALA A 295 67.98 -6.89 37.00
CA ALA A 295 66.57 -7.22 36.83
C ALA A 295 65.64 -6.06 37.25
N LEU A 296 65.97 -5.36 38.34
CA LEU A 296 65.23 -4.17 38.77
C LEU A 296 65.41 -3.00 37.79
N LEU A 297 66.60 -2.79 37.25
CA LEU A 297 66.87 -1.78 36.22
C LEU A 297 66.12 -2.07 34.92
N GLU A 298 66.12 -3.32 34.46
CA GLU A 298 65.33 -3.78 33.31
C GLU A 298 63.84 -3.56 33.54
N THR A 299 63.32 -3.92 34.72
CA THR A 299 61.91 -3.70 35.07
C THR A 299 61.54 -2.21 35.10
N ILE A 300 62.41 -1.35 35.63
CA ILE A 300 62.20 0.11 35.63
C ILE A 300 62.24 0.64 34.19
N HIS A 301 63.16 0.15 33.36
CA HIS A 301 63.28 0.54 31.96
C HIS A 301 62.02 0.15 31.16
N GLU A 302 61.53 -1.08 31.31
CA GLU A 302 60.29 -1.55 30.72
C GLU A 302 59.09 -0.71 31.17
N LYS A 303 58.94 -0.45 32.48
CA LYS A 303 57.87 0.41 32.99
C LYS A 303 57.93 1.83 32.44
N ASN A 304 59.14 2.41 32.32
CA ASN A 304 59.32 3.72 31.71
C ASN A 304 58.92 3.72 30.23
N MET A 305 59.25 2.67 29.47
CA MET A 305 58.81 2.49 28.08
C MET A 305 57.29 2.42 27.98
N VAL A 306 56.63 1.64 28.84
CA VAL A 306 55.15 1.54 28.87
C VAL A 306 54.51 2.90 29.16
N ILE A 307 55.02 3.64 30.15
CA ILE A 307 54.53 5.00 30.47
C ILE A 307 54.75 5.95 29.29
N GLN A 308 55.91 5.88 28.62
CA GLN A 308 56.21 6.71 27.47
C GLN A 308 55.26 6.42 26.30
N HIS A 309 55.02 5.15 25.97
CA HIS A 309 54.04 4.75 24.97
C HIS A 309 52.63 5.22 25.36
N GLN A 310 52.23 5.06 26.62
CA GLN A 310 50.93 5.53 27.11
C GLN A 310 50.78 7.05 26.96
N ARG A 311 51.83 7.83 27.29
CA ARG A 311 51.85 9.29 27.08
C ARG A 311 51.73 9.66 25.60
N GLN A 312 52.43 8.94 24.72
CA GLN A 312 52.36 9.18 23.28
C GLN A 312 50.96 8.86 22.72
N THR A 313 50.36 7.74 23.12
CA THR A 313 49.00 7.37 22.74
C THR A 313 47.99 8.39 23.26
N SER A 314 48.11 8.83 24.51
CA SER A 314 47.25 9.86 25.10
C SER A 314 47.39 11.20 24.37
N LYS A 315 48.60 11.55 23.91
CA LYS A 315 48.84 12.74 23.08
C LYS A 315 48.14 12.65 21.72
N ILE A 316 48.20 11.50 21.05
CA ILE A 316 47.53 11.28 19.76
C ILE A 316 46.01 11.35 19.93
N LEU A 317 45.46 10.69 20.96
CA LEU A 317 44.05 10.77 21.32
C LEU A 317 43.63 12.22 21.61
N GLY A 318 44.39 12.95 22.42
CA GLY A 318 44.13 14.35 22.72
C GLY A 318 44.10 15.23 21.46
N ASN A 319 45.05 15.04 20.54
CA ASN A 319 45.06 15.74 19.26
C ASN A 319 43.82 15.43 18.41
N ARG A 320 43.38 14.16 18.38
CA ARG A 320 42.20 13.74 17.63
C ARG A 320 40.92 14.33 18.24
N VAL A 321 40.81 14.35 19.57
CA VAL A 321 39.71 15.00 20.28
C VAL A 321 39.67 16.49 19.95
N ALA A 322 40.80 17.21 20.02
CA ALA A 322 40.86 18.62 19.65
C ALA A 322 40.47 18.87 18.18
N GLU A 323 40.86 17.98 17.26
CA GLU A 323 40.44 18.03 15.85
C GLU A 323 38.92 17.86 15.71
N LEU A 324 38.34 16.90 16.43
CA LEU A 324 36.90 16.65 16.43
C LEU A 324 36.13 17.82 17.06
N GLU A 325 36.60 18.40 18.16
CA GLU A 325 36.02 19.60 18.76
C GLU A 325 36.04 20.77 17.78
N LYS A 326 37.13 20.95 17.01
CA LYS A 326 37.20 22.00 15.98
C LYS A 326 36.20 21.75 14.83
N LYS A 327 36.07 20.49 14.39
CA LYS A 327 35.08 20.12 13.36
C LYS A 327 33.66 20.32 13.87
N LEU A 328 33.37 19.95 15.12
CA LEU A 328 32.08 20.15 15.75
C LEU A 328 31.69 21.62 15.80
N ARG A 329 32.58 22.49 16.31
CA ARG A 329 32.37 23.95 16.31
C ARG A 329 32.13 24.51 14.91
N THR A 330 32.81 23.98 13.90
CA THR A 330 32.62 24.40 12.50
C THR A 330 31.24 23.99 11.98
N LEU A 331 30.75 22.80 12.37
CA LEU A 331 29.41 22.31 12.00
C LEU A 331 28.29 23.02 12.76
N GLU A 332 28.54 23.45 14.00
CA GLU A 332 27.64 24.30 14.79
C GLU A 332 27.48 25.69 14.14
N VAL A 333 28.59 26.34 13.76
CA VAL A 333 28.58 27.68 13.13
C VAL A 333 27.94 27.64 11.74
N SER A 334 28.09 26.54 10.99
CA SER A 334 27.47 26.38 9.67
C SER A 334 26.00 25.97 9.71
N GLY A 335 25.44 25.70 10.90
CA GLY A 335 24.05 25.29 11.07
C GLY A 335 23.73 23.90 10.53
N LEU A 336 24.74 23.08 10.18
CA LEU A 336 24.57 21.71 9.71
C LEU A 336 24.45 20.68 10.84
N TRP A 337 24.61 21.10 12.08
CA TRP A 337 24.45 20.25 13.26
C TRP A 337 23.33 20.79 14.15
N SER A 338 22.23 20.04 14.22
CA SER A 338 21.11 20.28 15.12
C SER A 338 20.69 18.95 15.74
N LEU A 339 20.68 18.87 17.08
CA LEU A 339 20.28 17.69 17.83
C LEU A 339 18.80 17.35 17.54
N PRO A 340 18.44 16.08 17.26
CA PRO A 340 17.05 15.67 17.16
C PRO A 340 16.37 15.78 18.53
N GLY A 341 15.47 16.74 18.68
CA GLY A 341 14.62 16.88 19.87
C GLY A 341 14.92 18.09 20.77
N GLY A 342 15.00 19.29 20.20
CA GLY A 342 15.08 20.52 20.99
C GLY A 342 14.66 21.75 20.22
N LYS A 343 13.35 22.06 20.21
CA LYS A 343 12.91 23.46 20.16
C LYS A 343 13.20 24.05 21.54
N ASP A 344 14.45 24.42 21.76
CA ASP A 344 14.85 25.44 22.72
C ASP A 344 16.24 25.87 22.29
N THR A 345 16.26 27.03 21.65
CA THR A 345 17.44 27.83 21.42
C THR A 345 18.18 27.99 22.75
N ILE A 346 19.21 27.18 23.01
CA ILE A 346 20.22 27.51 24.02
C ILE A 346 21.04 28.65 23.40
N LEU A 347 20.51 29.86 23.55
CA LEU A 347 21.27 31.10 23.47
C LEU A 347 22.33 31.01 24.57
N PHE A 348 23.55 30.67 24.20
CA PHE A 348 24.73 31.10 24.95
C PHE A 348 24.84 32.62 24.78
N GLY A 349 24.05 33.35 25.57
CA GLY A 349 24.22 34.77 25.83
C GLY A 349 24.96 34.96 27.15
N ASP A 350 26.04 35.74 27.11
CA ASP A 350 26.85 36.17 28.26
C ASP A 350 26.01 36.91 29.33
N PRO A 351 26.50 37.00 30.59
CA PRO A 351 25.68 37.19 31.78
C PRO A 351 25.40 38.67 32.08
N ALA A 352 24.12 39.03 32.27
CA ALA A 352 23.73 40.23 33.01
C ALA A 352 22.31 40.10 33.61
N VAL A 353 22.27 39.58 34.85
CA VAL A 353 21.43 39.99 36.01
C VAL A 353 19.87 39.89 35.90
N PRO A 354 19.17 39.46 36.98
CA PRO A 354 17.91 38.71 36.89
C PRO A 354 16.66 39.54 37.21
N THR A 355 15.48 39.02 36.87
CA THR A 355 14.25 39.34 37.60
C THR A 355 13.35 38.11 37.75
N ILE A 356 13.05 37.87 39.01
CA ILE A 356 12.18 36.88 39.62
C ILE A 356 10.76 36.91 39.02
N GLN A 357 10.19 35.76 38.68
CA GLN A 357 8.79 35.50 39.05
C GLN A 357 8.49 34.01 39.25
N ARG A 358 7.87 33.77 40.39
CA ARG A 358 7.62 32.51 41.08
C ARG A 358 6.11 32.27 41.07
N SER A 359 5.65 31.11 40.58
CA SER A 359 4.42 30.45 41.04
C SER A 359 4.16 29.21 40.16
N ARG A 360 4.41 28.00 40.68
CA ARG A 360 3.49 27.13 41.45
C ARG A 360 2.78 26.10 40.55
N SER A 361 3.20 24.85 40.70
CA SER A 361 2.42 23.64 40.43
C SER A 361 1.36 23.42 41.51
N PRO A 362 0.31 22.63 41.21
CA PRO A 362 0.01 21.43 42.01
C PRO A 362 -0.37 20.23 41.12
N LEU A 363 0.27 19.06 41.29
CA LEU A 363 -0.10 17.93 42.16
C LEU A 363 -1.37 17.16 41.74
N LEU A 364 -1.12 15.88 41.43
CA LEU A 364 -2.02 14.74 41.25
C LEU A 364 -3.07 14.58 42.35
N LYS A 365 -4.30 14.21 41.96
CA LYS A 365 -5.17 13.30 42.74
C LYS A 365 -5.88 12.33 41.80
N PHE A 366 -5.64 11.04 42.03
CA PHE A 366 -6.52 9.94 41.65
C PHE A 366 -7.90 10.14 42.30
N ILE A 367 -8.97 9.81 41.56
CA ILE A 367 -10.17 9.13 42.07
C ILE A 367 -10.91 8.49 40.87
N GLU A 368 -11.21 7.23 41.11
CA GLU A 368 -11.88 6.20 40.32
C GLU A 368 -13.40 6.38 40.35
N GLN A 369 -14.12 6.09 39.24
CA GLN A 369 -15.54 5.68 39.21
C GLN A 369 -15.97 5.26 37.77
N PRO A 370 -17.08 4.50 37.60
CA PRO A 370 -17.05 3.24 36.87
C PRO A 370 -17.97 3.19 35.63
N ALA A 371 -17.89 2.06 34.92
CA ALA A 371 -18.70 1.71 33.76
C ALA A 371 -20.18 1.43 34.13
N GLU A 372 -21.11 1.98 33.35
CA GLU A 372 -22.51 1.56 33.30
C GLU A 372 -22.74 0.59 32.13
N THR A 373 -23.00 -0.67 32.46
CA THR A 373 -23.62 -1.68 31.60
C THR A 373 -25.12 -1.70 31.86
N LYS A 374 -25.95 -1.48 30.82
CA LYS A 374 -27.40 -1.71 30.87
C LYS A 374 -27.72 -3.07 30.27
N THR A 375 -28.10 -4.01 31.12
CA THR A 375 -28.81 -5.24 30.75
C THR A 375 -30.29 -5.06 31.14
N ASN A 376 -31.19 -5.20 30.16
CA ASN A 376 -32.62 -5.31 30.39
C ASN A 376 -33.01 -6.78 30.22
N SER A 377 -33.65 -7.35 31.23
CA SER A 377 -34.36 -8.62 31.13
C SER A 377 -35.60 -8.61 32.03
N LYS A 378 -36.58 -9.41 31.60
CA LYS A 378 -37.82 -9.85 32.27
C LYS A 378 -39.04 -8.95 31.98
N ASP A 379 -40.23 -9.47 31.71
CA ASP A 379 -40.85 -10.71 32.18
C ASP A 379 -41.78 -11.34 31.13
N GLY A 380 -42.01 -12.66 31.27
CA GLY A 380 -43.17 -13.34 30.72
C GLY A 380 -44.20 -13.60 31.82
N THR A 381 -45.49 -13.45 31.51
CA THR A 381 -46.60 -14.19 32.13
C THR A 381 -47.81 -14.17 31.18
N LEU A 382 -48.46 -15.34 31.09
CA LEU A 382 -49.64 -15.75 30.33
C LEU A 382 -49.42 -16.16 28.88
#